data_AF-A0AA87DIA6-F1
#
_entry.id   AF-A0AA87DIA6-F1
#
_cell.length_a   1.000
_cell.length_b   1.000
_cell.length_c   1.000
_cell.angle_alpha   90.00
_cell.angle_beta   90.00
_cell.angle_gamma   90.00
#
_symmetry.space_group_name_H-M   'P 1'
#
loop_
_entity.id
_entity.type
_entity.pdbx_description
1 polymer ?
#
loop_
_entity_poly.entity_id
_entity_poly.type
_entity_poly.pdbx_seq_one_letter_code
_entity_poly.pdbx_strand_id
1 'polypeptide(L)' 'MKQLKLPDVGDHLLLKIESQFSHEVILTSLDDDEYCAIDLKTSEGITCEDELVCCDSIPELLGEIQKHCDIYFMED' A
#
# COMPACT_ATOMS: atom_id res chain seq x y z
N MET A 1 -16.28 -19.00 7.45
CA MET A 1 -15.52 -17.75 7.66
C MET A 1 -14.47 -17.68 6.57
N LYS A 2 -14.53 -16.70 5.66
CA LYS A 2 -13.43 -16.48 4.70
C LYS A 2 -12.21 -16.07 5.52
N GLN A 3 -11.13 -16.83 5.41
CA GLN A 3 -9.84 -16.44 5.98
C GLN A 3 -9.41 -15.20 5.18
N LEU A 4 -9.39 -14.03 5.82
CA LEU A 4 -8.81 -12.83 5.21
C LEU A 4 -7.34 -13.15 5.00
N LYS A 5 -6.93 -13.37 3.75
CA LYS A 5 -5.50 -13.42 3.43
C LYS A 5 -4.98 -12.00 3.56
N LEU A 6 -3.86 -11.87 4.27
CA LEU A 6 -3.06 -10.65 4.20
C LEU A 6 -2.53 -10.55 2.77
N PRO A 7 -2.45 -9.34 2.22
CA PRO A 7 -1.78 -9.16 0.94
C PRO A 7 -0.28 -9.49 1.09
N ASP A 8 0.35 -9.82 -0.01
CA ASP A 8 1.77 -10.13 -0.10
C ASP A 8 2.48 -9.21 -1.10
N VAL A 9 3.80 -9.28 -1.16
CA VAL A 9 4.59 -8.57 -2.18
C VAL A 9 4.09 -8.96 -3.58
N GLY A 10 3.86 -7.96 -4.42
CA GLY A 10 3.30 -8.11 -5.76
C GLY A 10 1.78 -7.95 -5.83
N ASP A 11 1.07 -7.91 -4.70
CA ASP A 11 -0.38 -7.67 -4.70
C ASP A 11 -0.70 -6.21 -5.03
N HIS A 12 -1.80 -6.04 -5.78
CA HIS A 12 -2.34 -4.72 -6.14
C HIS A 12 -3.37 -4.27 -5.11
N LEU A 13 -3.25 -3.02 -4.69
CA LEU A 13 -4.17 -2.36 -3.78
C LEU A 13 -4.72 -1.10 -4.43
N LEU A 14 -5.94 -0.74 -4.06
CA LEU A 14 -6.52 0.54 -4.39
C LEU A 14 -6.62 1.38 -3.12
N LEU A 15 -5.81 2.45 -3.05
CA LEU A 15 -5.86 3.45 -2.00
C LEU A 15 -6.88 4.51 -2.39
N LYS A 16 -7.85 4.83 -1.53
CA LYS A 16 -8.83 5.91 -1.76
C LYS A 16 -8.62 7.05 -0.79
N ILE A 17 -8.23 8.20 -1.33
CA ILE A 17 -8.08 9.46 -0.61
C ILE A 17 -9.31 10.30 -0.95
N GLU A 18 -10.26 10.36 -0.02
CA GLU A 18 -11.58 10.96 -0.25
C GLU A 18 -12.39 10.26 -1.37
N SER A 19 -13.66 10.65 -1.58
CA SER A 19 -14.55 9.93 -2.51
C SER A 19 -14.20 10.08 -4.00
N GLN A 20 -13.16 10.86 -4.35
CA GLN A 20 -12.85 11.22 -5.74
C GLN A 20 -11.43 10.88 -6.20
N PHE A 21 -10.50 10.61 -5.29
CA PHE A 21 -9.13 10.28 -5.66
C PHE A 21 -8.80 8.84 -5.24
N SER A 22 -8.23 8.09 -6.17
CA SER A 22 -7.77 6.74 -5.91
C SER A 22 -6.44 6.49 -6.60
N HIS A 23 -5.54 5.84 -5.88
CA HIS A 23 -4.23 5.41 -6.35
C HIS A 23 -4.21 3.89 -6.42
N GLU A 24 -3.92 3.35 -7.59
CA GLU A 24 -3.63 1.93 -7.73
C GLU A 24 -2.15 1.74 -7.42
N VAL A 25 -1.86 0.90 -6.43
CA VAL A 25 -0.51 0.68 -5.93
C VAL A 25 -0.17 -0.80 -5.94
N ILE A 26 1.12 -1.10 -6.06
CA ILE A 26 1.65 -2.44 -5.87
C ILE A 26 2.51 -2.49 -4.60
N LEU A 27 2.33 -3.54 -3.80
CA LEU A 27 3.20 -3.80 -2.66
C LEU A 27 4.55 -4.33 -3.16
N THR A 28 5.64 -3.75 -2.65
CA THR A 28 7.00 -4.19 -2.98
C THR A 28 7.85 -4.30 -1.73
N SER A 29 8.89 -5.12 -1.80
CA SER A 29 10.01 -5.09 -0.86
C SER A 29 11.14 -4.22 -1.40
N LEU A 30 11.89 -3.59 -0.49
CA LEU A 30 13.16 -2.92 -0.73
C LEU A 30 14.31 -3.84 -0.30
N ASP A 31 15.55 -3.47 -0.66
CA ASP A 31 16.74 -4.30 -0.42
C ASP A 31 17.06 -4.53 1.08
N ASP A 32 16.54 -3.69 1.97
CA ASP A 32 16.77 -3.73 3.43
C ASP A 32 15.64 -4.45 4.22
N ASP A 33 14.93 -5.40 3.59
CA ASP A 33 13.77 -6.12 4.16
C ASP A 33 12.58 -5.21 4.54
N GLU A 34 12.59 -3.95 4.10
CA GLU A 34 11.49 -3.00 4.25
C GLU A 34 10.44 -3.17 3.15
N TYR A 35 9.19 -2.87 3.46
CA TYR A 35 8.05 -2.94 2.54
C TYR A 35 7.49 -1.54 2.28
N CYS A 36 7.13 -1.26 1.03
CA CYS A 36 6.45 -0.03 0.65
C CYS A 36 5.39 -0.28 -0.43
N ALA A 37 4.65 0.77 -0.75
CA ALA A 37 3.67 0.77 -1.83
C ALA A 37 4.12 1.72 -2.95
N ILE A 38 4.07 1.26 -4.20
CA ILE A 38 4.41 2.07 -5.39
C ILE A 38 3.14 2.36 -6.17
N ASP A 39 2.86 3.62 -6.45
CA ASP A 39 1.79 4.05 -7.35
C ASP A 39 2.10 3.61 -8.79
N LEU A 40 1.20 2.83 -9.38
CA LEU A 40 1.38 2.25 -10.71
C LEU A 40 1.27 3.26 -11.84
N LYS A 41 0.65 4.43 -11.59
CA LYS A 41 0.51 5.50 -12.57
C LYS A 41 1.73 6.40 -12.61
N THR A 42 2.33 6.73 -11.45
CA THR A 42 3.49 7.62 -11.37
C THR A 42 4.82 6.87 -11.27
N SER A 43 4.80 5.58 -10.92
CA SER A 43 5.97 4.78 -10.55
C SER A 43 6.73 5.33 -9.34
N GLU A 44 6.08 6.15 -8.53
CA GLU A 44 6.63 6.73 -7.31
C GLU A 44 6.10 6.00 -6.08
N GLY A 45 6.91 5.95 -5.03
CA GLY A 45 6.48 5.40 -3.75
C GLY A 45 5.46 6.32 -3.07
N ILE A 46 4.55 5.74 -2.30
CA ILE A 46 3.57 6.50 -1.52
C ILE A 46 4.30 7.26 -0.41
N THR A 47 4.13 8.59 -0.39
CA THR A 47 4.71 9.46 0.62
C THR A 47 3.66 10.02 1.58
N CYS A 48 4.08 10.28 2.81
CA CYS A 48 3.34 11.06 3.80
C CYS A 48 4.27 12.14 4.35
N GLU A 49 3.79 13.38 4.42
CA GLU A 49 4.61 14.53 4.87
C GLU A 49 5.96 14.65 4.11
N ASP A 50 5.94 14.35 2.80
CA ASP A 50 7.10 14.33 1.90
C ASP A 50 8.15 13.22 2.18
N GLU A 51 7.84 12.28 3.08
CA GLU A 51 8.68 11.10 3.36
C GLU A 51 8.05 9.82 2.80
N LEU A 52 8.88 8.92 2.26
CA LEU A 52 8.42 7.62 1.76
C LEU A 52 7.90 6.75 2.92
N VAL A 53 6.70 6.19 2.75
CA VAL A 53 6.13 5.26 3.73
C VAL A 53 6.72 3.86 3.51
N CYS A 54 7.65 3.47 4.37
CA CYS A 54 8.25 2.14 4.43
C CYS A 54 8.13 1.55 5.84
N CYS A 55 7.95 0.24 5.96
CA CYS A 55 7.90 -0.46 7.26
C CYS A 55 8.53 -1.85 7.20
N ASP A 56 8.91 -2.40 8.34
CA ASP A 56 9.53 -3.74 8.46
C ASP A 56 8.57 -4.90 8.13
N SER A 57 7.27 -4.61 7.99
CA SER A 57 6.26 -5.60 7.65
C SER A 57 5.08 -5.03 6.88
N ILE A 58 4.47 -5.84 6.01
CA ILE A 58 3.25 -5.47 5.28
C ILE A 58 2.11 -5.04 6.23
N PRO A 59 1.80 -5.74 7.34
CA PRO A 59 0.75 -5.29 8.25
C PRO A 59 0.98 -3.91 8.85
N GLU A 60 2.23 -3.57 9.16
CA GLU A 60 2.61 -2.24 9.66
C GLU A 60 2.46 -1.17 8.58
N LEU A 61 2.96 -1.44 7.38
CA LEU A 61 2.80 -0.57 6.21
C LEU A 61 1.33 -0.25 5.93
N LEU A 62 0.47 -1.27 5.90
CA LEU A 62 -0.96 -1.08 5.72
C LEU A 62 -1.57 -0.25 6.84
N GLY A 63 -1.13 -0.47 8.08
CA GLY A 63 -1.55 0.30 9.25
C GLY A 63 -1.19 1.79 9.12
N GLU A 64 0.02 2.10 8.66
CA GLU A 64 0.46 3.49 8.41
C GLU A 64 -0.34 4.14 7.27
N ILE A 65 -0.44 3.47 6.12
CA ILE A 65 -1.20 3.98 4.96
C ILE A 65 -2.68 4.20 5.32
N GLN A 66 -3.27 3.31 6.13
CA GLN A 66 -4.67 3.38 6.54
C GLN A 66 -4.98 4.57 7.46
N LYS A 67 -3.98 5.21 8.07
CA LYS A 67 -4.18 6.47 8.82
C LYS A 67 -4.59 7.62 7.90
N HIS A 68 -4.26 7.54 6.62
CA HIS A 68 -4.43 8.62 5.65
C HIS A 68 -5.46 8.31 4.57
N CYS A 69 -5.76 7.04 4.31
CA CYS A 69 -6.67 6.63 3.24
C CYS A 69 -7.35 5.29 3.52
N ASP A 70 -8.42 5.00 2.78
CA ASP A 70 -9.03 3.67 2.81
C ASP A 70 -8.30 2.73 1.85
N ILE A 71 -7.99 1.52 2.31
CA ILE A 71 -7.31 0.48 1.51
C ILE A 71 -8.33 -0.54 1.03
N TYR A 72 -8.37 -0.80 -0.27
CA TYR A 72 -9.18 -1.85 -0.89
C TYR A 72 -8.27 -2.86 -1.58
N PHE A 73 -8.44 -4.14 -1.23
CA PHE A 73 -7.77 -5.24 -1.92
C PHE A 73 -8.43 -5.46 -3.28
N MET A 74 -7.64 -5.46 -4.34
CA MET A 74 -8.13 -5.87 -5.66
C MET A 74 -8.05 -7.39 -5.71
N GLU A 75 -9.20 -8.08 -5.71
CA GLU A 75 -9.23 -9.50 -6.06
C GLU A 75 -9.01 -9.62 -7.58
N ASP A 76 -8.10 -10.50 -8.00
CA ASP A 76 -7.94 -10.95 -9.39
C ASP A 76 -9.23 -11.58 -9.97
#